data_AF-A0A952E415-F1
#
_entry.id   AF-A0A952E415-F1
#
_cell.length_a   1.000
_cell.length_b   1.000
_cell.length_c   1.000
_cell.angle_alpha   90.00
_cell.angle_beta   90.00
_cell.angle_gamma   90.00
#
_symmetry.space_group_name_H-M   'P 1'
#
loop_
_entity.id
_entity.type
_entity.pdbx_description
1 polymer ?
#
loop_
_entity_poly.entity_id
_entity_poly.type
_entity_poly.pdbx_seq_one_letter_code
_entity_poly.pdbx_strand_id
1 'polypeptide(L)' 'EAVETAIRKTLEQGYRTKDIQSPGTTVVGTVEMGDAILKNMAQG' A
#
# COMPACT_ATOMS: atom_id res chain seq x y z
N GLU A 1 -3.83 -10.90 -10.98
CA GLU A 1 -4.50 -9.58 -11.10
C GLU A 1 -4.93 -8.98 -9.76
N ALA A 2 -5.76 -9.65 -8.94
CA ALA A 2 -6.23 -9.09 -7.66
C ALA A 2 -5.12 -8.53 -6.74
N VAL A 3 -3.99 -9.22 -6.65
CA VAL A 3 -2.80 -8.77 -5.89
C VAL A 3 -2.24 -7.47 -6.44
N GLU A 4 -2.00 -7.40 -7.75
CA GLU A 4 -1.47 -6.18 -8.40
C GLU A 4 -2.43 -5.00 -8.23
N THR A 5 -3.74 -5.23 -8.36
CA THR A 5 -4.76 -4.20 -8.15
C THR A 5 -4.73 -3.69 -6.71
N ALA A 6 -4.63 -4.58 -5.72
CA ALA A 6 -4.55 -4.19 -4.32
C ALA A 6 -3.27 -3.41 -3.99
N ILE A 7 -2.13 -3.80 -4.58
CA ILE A 7 -0.87 -3.06 -4.45
C ILE A 7 -1.03 -1.66 -5.06
N ARG A 8 -1.57 -1.54 -6.28
CA ARG A 8 -1.80 -0.24 -6.93
C ARG A 8 -2.70 0.66 -6.10
N LYS A 9 -3.85 0.16 -5.63
CA LYS A 9 -4.75 0.90 -4.73
C LYS A 9 -4.05 1.38 -3.46
N THR A 10 -3.23 0.54 -2.85
CA THR A 10 -2.47 0.90 -1.65
C THR A 10 -1.48 2.03 -1.92
N LEU A 11 -0.79 1.98 -3.06
CA LEU A 11 0.15 3.04 -3.48
C LEU A 11 -0.56 4.34 -3.89
N GLU A 12 -1.77 4.26 -4.45
CA GLU A 12 -2.64 5.39 -4.80
C GLU A 12 -3.22 6.08 -3.55
N GLN A 13 -3.47 5.33 -2.47
CA GLN A 13 -3.83 5.88 -1.16
C GLN A 13 -2.66 6.64 -0.49
N GLY A 14 -1.49 6.66 -1.12
CA GLY A 14 -0.32 7.40 -0.63
C GLY A 14 0.53 6.62 0.37
N TYR A 15 0.25 5.33 0.60
CA TYR A 15 1.11 4.50 1.44
C TYR A 15 2.42 4.18 0.71
N ARG A 16 3.54 4.39 1.40
CA ARG A 16 4.90 4.13 0.89
C ARG A 16 5.75 3.51 1.98
N THR A 17 6.64 2.61 1.61
CA THR A 17 7.70 2.16 2.53
C THR A 17 8.84 3.18 2.56
N LYS A 18 9.68 3.11 3.59
CA LYS A 18 10.81 4.04 3.79
C LYS A 18 11.76 4.15 2.59
N ASP A 19 11.85 3.10 1.77
CA ASP A 19 12.70 3.06 0.57
C ASP A 19 12.16 3.90 -0.60
N ILE A 20 10.84 4.05 -0.72
CA ILE A 20 10.17 4.70 -1.86
C ILE A 20 9.31 5.90 -1.46
N GLN A 21 9.51 6.43 -0.26
CA GLN A 21 8.73 7.54 0.27
C GLN A 21 9.01 8.85 -0.50
N SER A 22 7.99 9.70 -0.58
CA SER A 22 8.08 11.04 -1.13
C SER A 22 7.43 12.06 -0.18
N PRO A 23 7.76 13.36 -0.28
CA PRO A 23 7.12 14.39 0.53
C PRO A 23 5.59 14.33 0.39
N GLY A 24 4.86 14.27 1.51
CA GLY A 24 3.39 14.18 1.51
C GLY A 24 2.82 12.76 1.36
N THR A 25 3.65 11.72 1.42
CA THR A 25 3.19 10.32 1.47
C THR A 25 3.14 9.78 2.90
N THR A 26 2.31 8.76 3.12
CA THR A 26 2.19 8.06 4.40
C THR A 26 3.22 6.95 4.45
N VAL A 27 4.26 7.15 5.26
CA VAL A 27 5.34 6.16 5.40
C VAL A 27 4.89 5.05 6.34
N VAL A 28 4.95 3.82 5.87
CA VAL A 28 4.57 2.61 6.62
C VAL A 28 5.70 1.59 6.67
N GLY A 29 5.71 0.77 7.72
CA GLY A 29 6.60 -0.38 7.83
C GLY A 29 6.18 -1.56 6.96
N THR A 30 7.00 -2.62 6.96
CA THR A 30 6.76 -3.83 6.15
C THR A 30 5.44 -4.52 6.49
N VAL A 31 5.13 -4.64 7.78
CA VAL A 31 3.90 -5.30 8.25
C VAL A 31 2.67 -4.47 7.91
N GLU A 32 2.74 -3.16 8.13
CA GLU A 32 1.66 -2.22 7.84
C GLU A 32 1.35 -2.14 6.34
N MET A 33 2.38 -2.18 5.48
CA MET A 33 2.19 -2.25 4.03
C MET A 33 1.45 -3.54 3.64
N GLY A 34 1.80 -4.67 4.26
CA GLY A 34 1.09 -5.94 4.04
C GLY A 34 -0.38 -5.89 4.46
N ASP A 35 -0.66 -5.31 5.64
CA ASP A 35 -2.03 -5.12 6.12
C ASP A 35 -2.86 -4.21 5.19
N ALA A 36 -2.26 -3.12 4.70
CA ALA A 36 -2.90 -2.21 3.75
C ALA A 36 -3.22 -2.91 2.42
N ILE A 37 -2.32 -3.75 1.91
CA ILE A 37 -2.57 -4.54 0.70
C ILE A 37 -3.70 -5.55 0.95
N LEU A 38 -3.69 -6.27 2.07
CA LEU A 38 -4.74 -7.24 2.42
C LEU A 38 -6.12 -6.58 2.55
N LYS A 39 -6.19 -5.39 3.16
CA LYS A 39 -7.42 -4.59 3.20
C LYS A 39 -7.93 -4.23 1.81
N ASN A 40 -7.04 -3.88 0.88
CA ASN A 40 -7.41 -3.55 -0.50
C ASN A 40 -7.69 -4.79 -1.37
N MET A 41 -7.25 -6.00 -0.95
CA MET A 41 -7.59 -7.26 -1.60
C MET A 41 -9.01 -7.74 -1.28
N ALA A 42 -9.45 -7.59 -0.02
CA ALA A 42 -10.77 -8.06 0.43
C ALA A 42 -11.94 -7.16 -0.05
N GLN A 43 -11.63 -6.06 -0.73
CA GLN A 43 -12.63 -5.16 -1.34
C GLN A 43 -12.96 -5.55 -2.79
N GLY A 44 -12.98 -6.85 -3.09
CA GLY A 44 -13.30 -7.43 -4.40
C GLY A 44 -14.51 -8.35 -4.32
#